data_AF-A0A0M3IZQ5-F1
#
_entry.id   AF-A0A0M3IZQ5-F1
#
_cell.length_a   1.000
_cell.length_b   1.000
_cell.length_c   1.000
_cell.angle_alpha   90.00
_cell.angle_beta   90.00
_cell.angle_gamma   90.00
#
_symmetry.space_group_name_H-M   'P 1'
#
loop_
_entity.id
_entity.type
_entity.pdbx_description
1 polymer ?
#
loop_
_entity_poly.entity_id
_entity_poly.type
_entity_poly.pdbx_seq_one_letter_code
_entity_poly.pdbx_strand_id
1 'polypeptide(L)'
;LSAKAWDEKGLYADCPLCIKLLGAVVSSTLKAPLKEQQCIRREVGKAVVRESQQCLQSKNIDFHIPPTPPDLEESSSAFLDNVATAISDYVHIHNKLYSCGLESKSTASKTVKCLRKPFPRYLPTHCEALHQCDQQVPSSCTASINIVKKSMCACLHNVRHEVVKRFETLDSVIRQIQIFRFNFQDNAEINQLQLVINAHNGPAFGPGSSLDTCAASIKGHMSTTVNNWFAVIDQALELCIQTKPLQGLLTMDSLVTLGCKTILKHRNEQSKTELIRAFVMVGNYVDALSDRSSRFCGPHC
;
A
#
# COMPACT_ATOMS: atom_id res chain seq x y z
N LEU A 1 -3.13 -17.09 -13.98
CA LEU A 1 -1.74 -17.57 -13.81
C LEU A 1 -1.78 -18.82 -12.93
N SER A 2 -0.90 -19.81 -13.10
CA SER A 2 -0.96 -21.06 -12.28
C SER A 2 -0.39 -20.91 -10.87
N ALA A 3 0.52 -19.96 -10.65
CA ALA A 3 1.07 -19.60 -9.33
C ALA A 3 0.53 -18.24 -8.89
N LYS A 4 0.28 -18.08 -7.57
CA LYS A 4 -0.09 -16.81 -6.96
C LYS A 4 1.14 -15.89 -6.84
N ALA A 5 0.93 -14.58 -6.73
CA ALA A 5 1.98 -13.57 -6.73
C ALA A 5 3.01 -13.75 -5.60
N TRP A 6 2.58 -14.35 -4.48
CA TRP A 6 3.37 -14.63 -3.28
C TRP A 6 3.89 -16.07 -3.20
N ASP A 7 3.63 -16.91 -4.20
CA ASP A 7 4.17 -18.27 -4.22
C ASP A 7 5.67 -18.23 -4.55
N GLU A 8 6.42 -19.24 -4.11
CA GLU A 8 7.87 -19.33 -4.34
C GLU A 8 8.26 -19.32 -5.82
N LYS A 9 7.38 -19.85 -6.68
CA LYS A 9 7.53 -19.83 -8.15
C LYS A 9 6.70 -18.72 -8.82
N GLY A 10 6.20 -17.76 -8.02
CA GLY A 10 5.36 -16.65 -8.46
C GLY A 10 6.15 -15.51 -9.09
N LEU A 11 5.57 -14.30 -9.09
CA LEU A 11 6.15 -13.11 -9.74
C LEU A 11 7.57 -12.76 -9.25
N TYR A 12 7.88 -13.13 -8.01
CA TYR A 12 9.08 -12.69 -7.29
C TYR A 12 10.00 -13.84 -6.89
N ALA A 13 9.98 -14.93 -7.64
CA ALA A 13 10.89 -16.06 -7.43
C ALA A 13 12.37 -15.62 -7.32
N ASP A 14 12.74 -14.51 -7.97
CA ASP A 14 14.09 -13.92 -7.98
C ASP A 14 14.37 -12.94 -6.82
N CYS A 15 13.40 -12.65 -5.95
CA CYS A 15 13.55 -11.72 -4.84
C CYS A 15 13.16 -12.39 -3.51
N PRO A 16 14.11 -13.04 -2.81
CA PRO A 16 13.83 -13.74 -1.56
C PRO A 16 13.22 -12.84 -0.47
N LEU A 17 13.66 -11.57 -0.41
CA LEU A 17 13.06 -10.57 0.48
C LEU A 17 11.58 -10.36 0.13
N CYS A 18 11.25 -10.15 -1.15
CA CYS A 18 9.88 -9.96 -1.62
C CYS A 18 8.97 -11.15 -1.26
N ILE A 19 9.43 -12.39 -1.49
CA ILE A 19 8.66 -13.61 -1.16
C ILE A 19 8.39 -13.67 0.34
N LYS A 20 9.43 -13.47 1.17
CA LYS A 20 9.30 -13.52 2.63
C LYS A 20 8.31 -12.48 3.13
N LEU A 21 8.39 -11.26 2.59
CA LEU A 21 7.55 -10.14 3.02
C LEU A 21 6.10 -10.31 2.61
N LEU A 22 5.83 -10.61 1.34
CA LEU A 22 4.45 -10.80 0.92
C LEU A 22 3.86 -12.08 1.49
N GLY A 23 4.67 -13.14 1.64
CA GLY A 23 4.26 -14.36 2.33
C GLY A 23 3.83 -14.08 3.76
N ALA A 24 4.56 -13.24 4.50
CA ALA A 24 4.17 -12.79 5.83
C ALA A 24 2.87 -11.98 5.81
N VAL A 25 2.78 -10.94 4.96
CA VAL A 25 1.58 -10.10 4.83
C VAL A 25 0.36 -10.94 4.47
N VAL A 26 0.44 -11.81 3.47
CA VAL A 26 -0.65 -12.70 3.03
C VAL A 26 -1.05 -13.68 4.12
N SER A 27 -0.08 -14.22 4.86
CA SER A 27 -0.37 -15.15 5.95
C SER A 27 -1.15 -14.45 7.08
N SER A 28 -0.77 -13.21 7.38
CA SER A 28 -1.41 -12.37 8.40
C SER A 28 -2.75 -11.77 8.00
N THR A 29 -3.14 -11.85 6.73
CA THR A 29 -4.34 -11.17 6.20
C THR A 29 -5.30 -12.14 5.55
N LEU A 30 -4.90 -12.83 4.48
CA LEU A 30 -5.77 -13.74 3.72
C LEU A 30 -5.83 -15.15 4.29
N LYS A 31 -4.74 -15.61 4.93
CA LYS A 31 -4.69 -16.95 5.55
C LYS A 31 -5.00 -16.94 7.04
N ALA A 32 -5.17 -15.75 7.65
CA ALA A 32 -5.56 -15.62 9.04
C ALA A 32 -7.00 -16.12 9.25
N PRO A 33 -7.39 -16.55 10.46
CA PRO A 33 -8.78 -16.87 10.78
C PRO A 33 -9.74 -15.71 10.47
N LEU A 34 -10.97 -16.03 10.05
CA LEU A 34 -11.92 -15.04 9.54
C LEU A 34 -12.10 -13.82 10.46
N LYS A 35 -12.23 -14.04 11.78
CA LYS A 35 -12.36 -12.95 12.77
C LYS A 35 -11.15 -12.01 12.80
N GLU A 36 -9.94 -12.55 12.64
CA GLU A 36 -8.72 -11.74 12.57
C GLU A 36 -8.70 -10.91 11.27
N GLN A 37 -9.09 -11.51 10.14
CA GLN A 37 -9.20 -10.78 8.87
C GLN A 37 -10.20 -9.62 8.97
N GLN A 38 -11.38 -9.87 9.56
CA GLN A 38 -12.41 -8.85 9.79
C GLN A 38 -11.88 -7.71 10.66
N CYS A 39 -11.16 -8.04 11.74
CA CYS A 39 -10.52 -7.07 12.61
C CYS A 39 -9.50 -6.21 11.85
N ILE A 40 -8.60 -6.83 11.07
CA ILE A 40 -7.58 -6.10 10.30
C ILE A 40 -8.24 -5.15 9.30
N ARG A 41 -9.24 -5.63 8.53
CA ARG A 41 -9.98 -4.79 7.58
C ARG A 41 -10.65 -3.61 8.28
N ARG A 42 -11.21 -3.82 9.47
CA ARG A 42 -11.84 -2.77 10.27
C ARG A 42 -10.83 -1.71 10.70
N GLU A 43 -9.69 -2.09 11.27
CA GLU A 43 -8.68 -1.13 11.73
C GLU A 43 -8.05 -0.33 10.58
N VAL A 44 -7.74 -0.99 9.46
CA VAL A 44 -7.28 -0.31 8.24
C VAL A 44 -8.39 0.59 7.69
N GLY A 45 -9.64 0.14 7.70
CA GLY A 45 -10.81 0.91 7.28
C GLY A 45 -11.00 2.20 8.07
N LYS A 46 -10.78 2.18 9.39
CA LYS A 46 -10.80 3.39 10.23
C LYS A 46 -9.75 4.42 9.81
N ALA A 47 -8.55 3.97 9.42
CA ALA A 47 -7.51 4.86 8.91
C ALA A 47 -7.90 5.51 7.58
N VAL A 48 -8.49 4.73 6.66
CA VAL A 48 -9.04 5.24 5.39
C VAL A 48 -10.16 6.24 5.64
N VAL A 49 -11.03 6.00 6.62
CA VAL A 49 -12.09 6.95 7.03
C VAL A 49 -11.49 8.29 7.49
N ARG A 50 -10.43 8.28 8.30
CA ARG A 50 -9.77 9.53 8.75
C ARG A 50 -9.25 10.37 7.59
N GLU A 51 -8.55 9.75 6.63
CA GLU A 51 -8.06 10.44 5.44
C GLU A 51 -9.21 10.95 4.56
N SER A 52 -10.24 10.12 4.39
CA SER A 52 -11.39 10.47 3.56
C SER A 52 -12.17 11.64 4.18
N GLN A 53 -12.32 11.65 5.51
CA GLN A 53 -12.94 12.74 6.25
C GLN A 53 -12.15 14.05 6.08
N GLN A 54 -10.82 13.99 6.20
CA GLN A 54 -9.96 15.15 5.95
C GLN A 54 -10.09 15.67 4.51
N CYS A 55 -10.17 14.76 3.54
CA CYS A 55 -10.39 15.12 2.14
C CYS A 55 -11.77 15.74 1.88
N LEU A 56 -12.83 15.28 2.55
CA LEU A 56 -14.16 15.89 2.44
C LEU A 56 -14.18 17.30 3.05
N GLN A 57 -13.55 17.47 4.21
CA GLN A 57 -13.42 18.77 4.87
C GLN A 57 -12.68 19.79 4.00
N SER A 58 -11.59 19.38 3.32
CA SER A 58 -10.86 20.29 2.42
C SER A 58 -11.65 20.69 1.16
N LYS A 59 -12.75 19.99 0.86
CA LYS A 59 -13.69 20.29 -0.23
C LYS A 59 -14.95 21.02 0.23
N ASN A 60 -15.02 21.44 1.51
CA ASN A 60 -16.20 22.05 2.11
C ASN A 60 -17.47 21.17 2.00
N ILE A 61 -17.31 19.85 2.06
CA ILE A 61 -18.44 18.92 2.09
C ILE A 61 -18.77 18.61 3.54
N ASP A 62 -19.93 19.08 4.00
CA ASP A 62 -20.46 18.79 5.33
C ASP A 62 -21.11 17.40 5.36
N PHE A 63 -20.26 16.37 5.43
CA PHE A 63 -20.66 14.99 5.60
C PHE A 63 -19.73 14.30 6.58
N HIS A 64 -20.30 13.70 7.61
CA HIS A 64 -19.54 12.96 8.61
C HIS A 64 -19.61 11.46 8.31
N ILE A 65 -18.46 10.88 7.99
CA ILE A 65 -18.34 9.44 7.76
C ILE A 65 -18.34 8.74 9.14
N PRO A 66 -19.14 7.69 9.34
CA PRO A 66 -19.07 6.89 10.56
C PRO A 66 -17.64 6.43 10.84
N PRO A 67 -17.14 6.53 12.09
CA PRO A 67 -15.74 6.26 12.40
C PRO A 67 -15.33 4.81 12.11
N THR A 68 -16.28 3.88 12.16
CA THR A 68 -16.06 2.47 11.80
C THR A 68 -16.88 2.15 10.56
N PRO A 69 -16.24 1.87 9.41
CA PRO A 69 -16.96 1.46 8.22
C PRO A 69 -17.54 0.04 8.39
N PRO A 70 -18.67 -0.28 7.73
CA PRO A 70 -19.18 -1.65 7.70
C PRO A 70 -18.15 -2.58 7.04
N ASP A 71 -18.10 -3.85 7.46
CA ASP A 71 -17.26 -4.84 6.80
C ASP A 71 -17.91 -5.33 5.51
N LEU A 72 -17.54 -4.68 4.40
CA LEU A 72 -18.07 -4.96 3.07
C LEU A 72 -17.68 -6.35 2.53
N GLU A 73 -16.75 -7.03 3.22
CA GLU A 73 -16.19 -8.32 2.80
C GLU A 73 -16.61 -9.48 3.70
N GLU A 74 -17.50 -9.27 4.69
CA GLU A 74 -17.95 -10.32 5.62
C GLU A 74 -18.54 -11.54 4.88
N SER A 75 -19.37 -11.30 3.87
CA SER A 75 -19.99 -12.34 3.05
C SER A 75 -19.04 -12.98 2.02
N SER A 76 -17.82 -12.45 1.86
CA SER A 76 -16.83 -12.97 0.89
C SER A 76 -16.09 -14.21 1.39
N SER A 77 -16.30 -14.62 2.64
CA SER A 77 -15.65 -15.77 3.28
C SER A 77 -15.86 -17.10 2.55
N ALA A 78 -17.01 -17.29 1.90
CA ALA A 78 -17.28 -18.47 1.07
C ALA A 78 -16.48 -18.49 -0.24
N PHE A 79 -15.84 -17.38 -0.61
CA PHE A 79 -15.14 -17.18 -1.89
C PHE A 79 -13.65 -16.86 -1.70
N LEU A 80 -13.06 -17.19 -0.55
CA LEU A 80 -11.69 -16.82 -0.19
C LEU A 80 -10.64 -17.18 -1.26
N ASP A 81 -10.77 -18.31 -1.94
CA ASP A 81 -9.85 -18.69 -3.02
C ASP A 81 -9.98 -17.80 -4.26
N ASN A 82 -11.21 -17.44 -4.64
CA ASN A 82 -11.47 -16.50 -5.73
C ASN A 82 -10.97 -15.10 -5.34
N VAL A 83 -11.16 -14.69 -4.08
CA VAL A 83 -10.65 -13.45 -3.51
C VAL A 83 -9.12 -13.40 -3.58
N ALA A 84 -8.45 -14.46 -3.12
CA ALA A 84 -7.00 -14.57 -3.15
C ALA A 84 -6.47 -14.55 -4.59
N THR A 85 -7.13 -15.25 -5.52
CA THR A 85 -6.75 -15.25 -6.94
C THR A 85 -6.88 -13.86 -7.55
N ALA A 86 -7.99 -13.16 -7.31
CA ALA A 86 -8.19 -11.80 -7.81
C ALA A 86 -7.15 -10.81 -7.25
N ILE A 87 -6.82 -10.91 -5.95
CA ILE A 87 -5.77 -10.09 -5.33
C ILE A 87 -4.41 -10.40 -5.95
N SER A 88 -4.11 -11.69 -6.13
CA SER A 88 -2.87 -12.13 -6.77
C SER A 88 -2.75 -11.58 -8.20
N ASP A 89 -3.78 -11.71 -9.02
CA ASP A 89 -3.79 -11.19 -10.39
C ASP A 89 -3.63 -9.66 -10.42
N TYR A 90 -4.28 -8.95 -9.49
CA TYR A 90 -4.11 -7.50 -9.32
C TYR A 90 -2.65 -7.14 -9.04
N VAL A 91 -2.04 -7.79 -8.05
CA VAL A 91 -0.62 -7.61 -7.70
C VAL A 91 0.26 -7.91 -8.91
N HIS A 92 -0.01 -8.98 -9.66
CA HIS A 92 0.74 -9.31 -10.87
C HIS A 92 0.69 -8.19 -11.92
N ILE A 93 -0.51 -7.72 -12.23
CA ILE A 93 -0.74 -6.70 -13.25
C ILE A 93 -0.06 -5.38 -12.86
N HIS A 94 -0.31 -4.91 -11.64
CA HIS A 94 0.18 -3.61 -11.19
C HIS A 94 1.69 -3.56 -11.00
N ASN A 95 2.33 -4.66 -10.61
CA ASN A 95 3.78 -4.72 -10.57
C ASN A 95 4.42 -4.76 -11.95
N LYS A 96 3.82 -5.47 -12.92
CA LYS A 96 4.27 -5.38 -14.31
C LYS A 96 4.10 -3.97 -14.89
N LEU A 97 3.03 -3.27 -14.51
CA LEU A 97 2.81 -1.88 -14.91
C LEU A 97 3.83 -0.93 -14.29
N TYR A 98 4.18 -1.14 -13.02
CA TYR A 98 5.24 -0.38 -12.38
C TYR A 98 6.56 -0.55 -13.15
N SER A 99 6.99 -1.78 -13.43
CA SER A 99 8.20 -2.04 -14.23
C SER A 99 8.11 -1.44 -15.63
N CYS A 100 6.96 -1.57 -16.31
CA CYS A 100 6.71 -0.93 -17.60
C CYS A 100 6.82 0.61 -17.52
N GLY A 101 6.42 1.21 -16.40
CA GLY A 101 6.51 2.65 -16.15
C GLY A 101 7.94 3.15 -15.98
N LEU A 102 8.88 2.28 -15.56
CA LEU A 102 10.30 2.60 -15.51
C LEU A 102 10.90 2.75 -16.92
N GLU A 103 10.41 1.96 -17.88
CA GLU A 103 10.85 2.00 -19.29
C GLU A 103 10.06 3.04 -20.11
N SER A 104 8.74 3.06 -19.99
CA SER A 104 7.83 3.95 -20.71
C SER A 104 6.63 4.37 -19.85
N LYS A 105 6.74 5.57 -19.24
CA LYS A 105 5.66 6.20 -18.48
C LYS A 105 4.37 6.38 -19.29
N SER A 106 4.49 6.72 -20.57
CA SER A 106 3.34 6.94 -21.44
C SER A 106 2.55 5.64 -21.69
N THR A 107 3.26 4.54 -21.98
CA THR A 107 2.64 3.23 -22.19
C THR A 107 1.97 2.74 -20.91
N ALA A 108 2.68 2.76 -19.78
CA ALA A 108 2.11 2.36 -18.50
C ALA A 108 0.85 3.18 -18.15
N SER A 109 0.87 4.49 -18.34
CA SER A 109 -0.29 5.37 -18.11
C SER A 109 -1.48 5.02 -19.01
N LYS A 110 -1.26 4.73 -20.30
CA LYS A 110 -2.32 4.29 -21.22
C LYS A 110 -2.92 2.96 -20.78
N THR A 111 -2.08 2.00 -20.36
CA THR A 111 -2.57 0.69 -19.90
C THR A 111 -3.35 0.79 -18.59
N VAL A 112 -2.90 1.61 -17.63
CA VAL A 112 -3.66 1.90 -16.40
C VAL A 112 -5.03 2.49 -16.73
N LYS A 113 -5.13 3.40 -17.71
CA LYS A 113 -6.42 3.95 -18.16
C LYS A 113 -7.32 2.87 -18.76
N CYS A 114 -6.77 1.92 -19.53
CA CYS A 114 -7.52 0.80 -20.09
C CYS A 114 -8.10 -0.10 -18.99
N LEU A 115 -7.30 -0.47 -17.98
CA LEU A 115 -7.74 -1.35 -16.89
C LEU A 115 -8.86 -0.78 -16.02
N ARG A 116 -9.05 0.55 -16.01
CA ARG A 116 -10.17 1.20 -15.30
C ARG A 116 -11.53 0.94 -15.94
N LYS A 117 -11.57 0.55 -17.22
CA LYS A 117 -12.80 0.21 -17.96
C LYS A 117 -12.58 -1.08 -18.75
N PRO A 118 -12.51 -2.24 -18.06
CA PRO A 118 -11.90 -3.42 -18.64
C PRO A 118 -12.72 -4.02 -19.78
N PHE A 119 -14.06 -4.08 -19.70
CA PHE A 119 -14.93 -4.58 -20.78
C PHE A 119 -16.43 -4.25 -20.54
N PRO A 120 -17.29 -4.30 -21.59
CA PRO A 120 -18.74 -4.16 -21.45
C PRO A 120 -19.35 -5.20 -20.49
N ARG A 121 -20.29 -4.78 -19.65
CA ARG A 121 -20.90 -5.62 -18.58
C ARG A 121 -19.91 -6.10 -17.51
N TYR A 122 -18.87 -5.32 -17.23
CA TYR A 122 -18.01 -5.56 -16.08
C TYR A 122 -18.83 -5.41 -14.78
N LEU A 123 -18.85 -6.47 -13.95
CA LEU A 123 -19.58 -6.53 -12.66
C LEU A 123 -21.09 -6.17 -12.75
N PRO A 124 -21.88 -6.85 -13.60
CA PRO A 124 -23.26 -6.44 -13.88
C PRO A 124 -24.16 -6.59 -12.64
N THR A 125 -23.97 -7.64 -11.84
CA THR A 125 -24.68 -7.85 -10.57
C THR A 125 -24.36 -6.76 -9.54
N HIS A 126 -23.13 -6.23 -9.55
CA HIS A 126 -22.73 -5.15 -8.66
C HIS A 126 -23.42 -3.84 -9.06
N CYS A 127 -23.46 -3.52 -10.35
CA CYS A 127 -24.16 -2.34 -10.84
C CYS A 127 -25.66 -2.40 -10.57
N GLU A 128 -26.28 -3.57 -10.71
CA GLU A 128 -27.69 -3.77 -10.35
C GLU A 128 -27.93 -3.52 -8.85
N ALA A 129 -27.07 -4.04 -7.98
CA ALA A 129 -27.18 -3.79 -6.54
C ALA A 129 -27.04 -2.29 -6.19
N LEU A 130 -26.10 -1.58 -6.81
CA LEU A 130 -25.96 -0.13 -6.63
C LEU A 130 -27.19 0.64 -7.09
N HIS A 131 -27.76 0.25 -8.24
CA HIS A 131 -28.96 0.88 -8.76
C HIS A 131 -30.16 0.65 -7.83
N GLN A 132 -30.34 -0.55 -7.29
CA GLN A 132 -31.38 -0.85 -6.30
C GLN A 132 -31.20 -0.02 -5.02
N CYS A 133 -29.98 0.22 -4.57
CA CYS A 133 -29.71 1.13 -3.44
C CYS A 133 -30.07 2.58 -3.77
N ASP A 134 -29.70 3.07 -4.96
CA ASP A 134 -29.99 4.44 -5.39
C ASP A 134 -31.51 4.68 -5.53
N GLN A 135 -32.30 3.65 -5.87
CA GLN A 135 -33.76 3.72 -5.93
C GLN A 135 -34.43 3.88 -4.55
N GLN A 136 -33.77 3.50 -3.46
CA GLN A 136 -34.30 3.66 -2.10
C GLN A 136 -34.11 5.09 -1.56
N VAL A 137 -33.34 5.93 -2.26
CA VAL A 137 -33.11 7.32 -1.88
C VAL A 137 -34.37 8.15 -2.16
N PRO A 138 -34.92 8.86 -1.15
CA PRO A 138 -36.01 9.80 -1.37
C PRO A 138 -35.62 10.85 -2.41
N SER A 139 -36.55 11.21 -3.30
CA SER A 139 -36.31 12.19 -4.37
C SER A 139 -35.81 13.55 -3.87
N SER A 140 -36.22 13.95 -2.67
CA SER A 140 -35.75 15.16 -1.98
C SER A 140 -34.27 15.13 -1.60
N CYS A 141 -33.68 13.94 -1.45
CA CYS A 141 -32.30 13.74 -1.03
C CYS A 141 -31.36 13.42 -2.20
N THR A 142 -31.88 13.10 -3.39
CA THR A 142 -31.09 12.60 -4.54
C THR A 142 -29.95 13.53 -4.93
N ALA A 143 -30.18 14.85 -5.00
CA ALA A 143 -29.15 15.80 -5.38
C ALA A 143 -27.99 15.84 -4.35
N SER A 144 -28.33 15.95 -3.07
CA SER A 144 -27.35 15.98 -1.97
C SER A 144 -26.58 14.67 -1.87
N ILE A 145 -27.27 13.52 -1.96
CA ILE A 145 -26.63 12.21 -1.93
C ILE A 145 -25.69 12.02 -3.12
N ASN A 146 -26.05 12.48 -4.32
CA ASN A 146 -25.16 12.42 -5.48
C ASN A 146 -23.88 13.24 -5.28
N ILE A 147 -23.98 14.42 -4.68
CA ILE A 147 -22.81 15.27 -4.34
C ILE A 147 -21.91 14.56 -3.33
N VAL A 148 -22.49 14.02 -2.25
CA VAL A 148 -21.76 13.30 -1.20
C VAL A 148 -21.11 12.03 -1.77
N LYS A 149 -21.85 11.19 -2.50
CA LYS A 149 -21.35 9.97 -3.14
C LYS A 149 -20.17 10.26 -4.05
N LYS A 150 -20.30 11.25 -4.95
CA LYS A 150 -19.22 11.65 -5.87
C LYS A 150 -17.99 12.18 -5.12
N SER A 151 -18.20 13.00 -4.09
CA SER A 151 -17.12 13.60 -3.30
C SER A 151 -16.38 12.56 -2.46
N MET A 152 -17.12 11.68 -1.79
CA MET A 152 -16.59 10.57 -1.00
C MET A 152 -15.78 9.63 -1.88
N CYS A 153 -16.30 9.27 -3.05
CA CYS A 153 -15.58 8.42 -3.99
C CYS A 153 -14.31 9.05 -4.55
N ALA A 154 -14.36 10.33 -4.90
CA ALA A 154 -13.15 11.06 -5.28
C ALA A 154 -12.12 11.07 -4.12
N CYS A 155 -12.58 11.21 -2.87
CA CYS A 155 -11.69 11.16 -1.71
C CYS A 155 -11.11 9.77 -1.46
N LEU A 156 -11.92 8.71 -1.48
CA LEU A 156 -11.44 7.33 -1.36
C LEU A 156 -10.40 7.00 -2.44
N HIS A 157 -10.66 7.38 -3.70
CA HIS A 157 -9.69 7.20 -4.78
C HIS A 157 -8.41 7.99 -4.56
N ASN A 158 -8.50 9.22 -4.05
CA ASN A 158 -7.32 10.02 -3.72
C ASN A 158 -6.49 9.38 -2.62
N VAL A 159 -7.12 8.94 -1.52
CA VAL A 159 -6.45 8.28 -0.39
C VAL A 159 -5.73 7.03 -0.86
N ARG A 160 -6.44 6.17 -1.58
CA ARG A 160 -5.89 4.93 -2.14
C ARG A 160 -4.68 5.22 -3.05
N HIS A 161 -4.82 6.14 -3.99
CA HIS A 161 -3.73 6.53 -4.89
C HIS A 161 -2.54 7.14 -4.13
N GLU A 162 -2.79 7.89 -3.06
CA GLU A 162 -1.75 8.51 -2.24
C GLU A 162 -0.92 7.47 -1.48
N VAL A 163 -1.57 6.48 -0.86
CA VAL A 163 -0.92 5.36 -0.18
C VAL A 163 -0.02 4.58 -1.14
N VAL A 164 -0.56 4.19 -2.30
CA VAL A 164 0.21 3.46 -3.33
C VAL A 164 1.39 4.30 -3.81
N LYS A 165 1.15 5.57 -4.12
CA LYS A 165 2.19 6.48 -4.59
C LYS A 165 3.30 6.62 -3.55
N ARG A 166 3.01 6.61 -2.24
CA ARG A 166 4.05 6.62 -1.20
C ARG A 166 4.94 5.38 -1.30
N PHE A 167 4.35 4.18 -1.41
CA PHE A 167 5.12 2.95 -1.64
C PHE A 167 5.96 3.00 -2.92
N GLU A 168 5.40 3.50 -4.03
CA GLU A 168 6.12 3.63 -5.31
C GLU A 168 7.26 4.66 -5.24
N THR A 169 7.07 5.74 -4.50
CA THR A 169 8.06 6.84 -4.40
C THR A 169 9.08 6.66 -3.29
N LEU A 170 9.00 5.56 -2.51
CA LEU A 170 10.05 5.18 -1.56
C LEU A 170 11.42 4.98 -2.25
N ASP A 171 11.43 4.70 -3.56
CA ASP A 171 12.65 4.71 -4.37
C ASP A 171 13.45 6.01 -4.20
N SER A 172 12.79 7.16 -4.20
CA SER A 172 13.46 8.46 -4.02
C SER A 172 14.12 8.60 -2.66
N VAL A 173 13.48 8.09 -1.61
CA VAL A 173 14.00 8.10 -0.23
C VAL A 173 15.15 7.10 -0.09
N ILE A 174 14.99 5.88 -0.60
CA ILE A 174 15.96 4.79 -0.51
C ILE A 174 17.22 5.09 -1.35
N ARG A 175 17.07 5.75 -2.51
CA ARG A 175 18.21 6.17 -3.34
C ARG A 175 19.02 7.29 -2.68
N GLN A 176 18.36 8.19 -1.95
CA GLN A 176 19.02 9.26 -1.18
C GLN A 176 19.83 8.74 0.00
N ILE A 177 19.67 7.46 0.38
CA ILE A 177 20.53 6.81 1.37
C ILE A 177 21.92 6.65 0.75
N GLN A 178 22.81 7.56 1.14
CA GLN A 178 24.20 7.58 0.69
C GLN A 178 24.90 6.30 1.14
N ILE A 179 25.39 5.53 0.17
CA ILE A 179 26.33 4.45 0.42
C ILE A 179 27.72 5.09 0.41
N PHE A 180 28.26 5.42 1.58
CA PHE A 180 29.67 5.79 1.66
C PHE A 180 30.53 4.57 1.34
N ARG A 181 31.11 4.54 0.14
CA ARG A 181 32.34 3.78 -0.13
C ARG A 181 33.49 4.64 0.37
N PHE A 182 34.12 4.26 1.47
CA PHE A 182 35.45 4.78 1.78
C PHE A 182 36.42 4.19 0.75
N ASN A 183 36.61 4.88 -0.37
CA ASN A 183 37.85 4.81 -1.09
C ASN A 183 38.73 5.90 -0.48
N PHE A 184 39.72 5.50 0.31
CA PHE A 184 40.77 6.39 0.75
C PHE A 184 41.66 6.69 -0.46
N GLN A 185 41.29 7.69 -1.27
CA GLN A 185 42.23 8.35 -2.19
C GLN A 185 41.66 9.69 -2.69
N ASP A 186 42.28 10.73 -2.16
CA ASP A 186 42.48 12.09 -2.68
C ASP A 186 41.30 13.07 -2.85
N ASN A 187 41.32 14.04 -1.93
CA ASN A 187 40.90 15.45 -2.01
C ASN A 187 40.38 15.96 -3.35
N ALA A 188 39.08 16.30 -3.43
CA ALA A 188 38.58 17.40 -4.26
C ALA A 188 37.16 17.82 -3.84
N GLU A 189 36.92 19.12 -3.94
CA GLU A 189 35.78 19.91 -3.47
C GLU A 189 34.40 19.38 -3.93
N ILE A 190 33.42 19.38 -3.01
CA ILE A 190 32.00 19.11 -3.31
C ILE A 190 31.19 20.38 -3.02
N ASN A 191 30.82 21.10 -4.08
CA ASN A 191 29.75 22.08 -4.09
C ASN A 191 28.57 21.52 -4.91
N GLN A 192 27.71 20.72 -4.29
CA GLN A 192 26.35 20.45 -4.79
C GLN A 192 25.40 20.30 -3.61
N LEU A 193 24.28 21.02 -3.65
CA LEU A 193 23.16 20.91 -2.72
C LEU A 193 22.70 19.45 -2.63
N GLN A 194 23.11 18.78 -1.56
CA GLN A 194 22.61 17.48 -1.16
C GLN A 194 21.64 17.69 0.00
N LEU A 195 20.45 17.08 -0.10
CA LEU A 195 19.70 16.70 1.10
C LEU A 195 20.55 15.66 1.82
N VAL A 196 21.49 16.17 2.63
CA VAL A 196 22.33 15.39 3.51
C VAL A 196 21.39 14.81 4.55
N ILE A 197 21.06 13.53 4.43
CA ILE A 197 20.72 12.75 5.61
C ILE A 197 22.00 12.82 6.45
N ASN A 198 22.03 13.70 7.46
CA ASN A 198 23.15 13.92 8.36
C ASN A 198 23.49 12.62 9.12
N ALA A 199 24.15 11.70 8.43
CA ALA A 199 24.93 10.60 8.98
C ALA A 199 26.38 11.06 9.20
N HIS A 200 26.61 12.36 9.37
CA HIS A 200 27.91 12.83 9.83
C HIS A 200 28.06 12.46 11.32
N ASN A 201 28.87 11.42 11.53
CA ASN A 201 29.56 11.06 12.78
C ASN A 201 28.85 10.10 13.76
N GLY A 202 27.74 9.47 13.39
CA GLY A 202 27.09 8.43 14.21
C GLY A 202 27.60 7.00 13.93
N PRO A 203 27.56 6.08 14.91
CA PRO A 203 27.87 4.66 14.67
C PRO A 203 26.87 4.05 13.66
N ALA A 204 27.28 3.01 12.93
CA ALA A 204 26.41 2.32 11.95
C ALA A 204 25.20 1.61 12.59
N PHE A 205 25.27 1.32 13.89
CA PHE A 205 24.23 0.66 14.70
C PHE A 205 24.14 1.31 16.09
N GLY A 206 22.93 1.44 16.64
CA GLY A 206 22.65 2.06 17.96
C GLY A 206 21.72 3.28 17.87
N PRO A 207 21.23 3.84 19.00
CA PRO A 207 20.37 5.02 19.01
C PRO A 207 21.03 6.23 18.31
N GLY A 208 20.38 6.80 17.30
CA GLY A 208 20.93 7.89 16.48
C GLY A 208 21.90 7.42 15.38
N SER A 209 21.89 6.12 15.06
CA SER A 209 22.73 5.52 14.00
C SER A 209 22.20 5.77 12.59
N SER A 210 23.04 5.48 11.58
CA SER A 210 22.61 5.44 10.18
C SER A 210 21.43 4.49 9.92
N LEU A 211 21.30 3.43 10.73
CA LEU A 211 20.15 2.52 10.68
C LEU A 211 18.86 3.24 11.12
N ASP A 212 18.92 3.95 12.24
CA ASP A 212 17.77 4.71 12.75
C ASP A 212 17.36 5.81 11.80
N THR A 213 18.33 6.52 11.21
CA THR A 213 18.03 7.58 10.24
C THR A 213 17.41 7.00 8.97
N CYS A 214 17.93 5.88 8.44
CA CYS A 214 17.30 5.16 7.33
C CYS A 214 15.85 4.78 7.66
N ALA A 215 15.64 4.18 8.83
CA ALA A 215 14.32 3.73 9.24
C ALA A 215 13.36 4.90 9.44
N ALA A 216 13.82 5.99 10.07
CA ALA A 216 13.05 7.21 10.29
C ALA A 216 12.67 7.89 8.97
N SER A 217 13.58 7.99 8.00
CA SER A 217 13.28 8.56 6.68
C SER A 217 12.19 7.77 5.94
N ILE A 218 12.29 6.44 5.93
CA ILE A 218 11.29 5.58 5.29
C ILE A 218 9.94 5.69 6.01
N LYS A 219 9.93 5.63 7.35
CA LYS A 219 8.69 5.78 8.15
C LYS A 219 8.04 7.16 7.99
N GLY A 220 8.86 8.22 7.95
CA GLY A 220 8.40 9.59 7.72
C GLY A 220 7.72 9.73 6.37
N HIS A 221 8.25 9.09 5.33
CA HIS A 221 7.63 9.06 4.00
C HIS A 221 6.28 8.33 3.96
N MET A 222 5.97 7.51 4.95
CA MET A 222 4.67 6.82 5.06
C MET A 222 3.67 7.55 5.97
N SER A 223 4.02 8.73 6.47
CA SER A 223 3.16 9.54 7.32
C SER A 223 2.43 10.62 6.51
N THR A 224 1.14 10.76 6.78
CA THR A 224 0.28 11.87 6.35
C THR A 224 0.04 12.80 7.53
N THR A 225 -0.78 13.82 7.34
CA THR A 225 -1.22 14.71 8.43
C THR A 225 -2.10 14.01 9.48
N VAL A 226 -2.75 12.90 9.13
CA VAL A 226 -3.74 12.22 10.00
C VAL A 226 -3.44 10.75 10.27
N ASN A 227 -2.49 10.14 9.56
CA ASN A 227 -2.07 8.76 9.79
C ASN A 227 -0.55 8.58 9.65
N ASN A 228 -0.05 7.56 10.33
CA ASN A 228 1.20 6.90 9.96
C ASN A 228 0.84 5.50 9.46
N TRP A 229 0.96 5.26 8.15
CA TRP A 229 0.45 4.03 7.54
C TRP A 229 1.17 2.77 8.01
N PHE A 230 2.46 2.86 8.35
CA PHE A 230 3.17 1.72 8.94
C PHE A 230 2.69 1.43 10.35
N ALA A 231 2.48 2.47 11.17
CA ALA A 231 1.92 2.29 12.50
C ALA A 231 0.48 1.75 12.47
N VAL A 232 -0.35 2.19 11.50
CA VAL A 232 -1.70 1.65 11.31
C VAL A 232 -1.66 0.16 11.01
N ILE A 233 -0.77 -0.28 10.11
CA ILE A 233 -0.62 -1.70 9.77
C ILE A 233 -0.12 -2.47 11.00
N ASP A 234 0.91 -1.98 11.68
CA ASP A 234 1.51 -2.66 12.83
C ASP A 234 0.51 -2.80 13.99
N GLN A 235 -0.24 -1.74 14.31
CA GLN A 235 -1.28 -1.77 15.34
C GLN A 235 -2.43 -2.70 14.97
N ALA A 236 -2.85 -2.72 13.69
CA ALA A 236 -3.89 -3.64 13.24
C ALA A 236 -3.43 -5.09 13.39
N LEU A 237 -2.19 -5.40 12.99
CA LEU A 237 -1.64 -6.75 13.14
C LEU A 237 -1.49 -7.15 14.60
N GLU A 238 -1.01 -6.25 15.46
CA GLU A 238 -0.84 -6.50 16.90
C GLU A 238 -2.18 -6.71 17.62
N LEU A 239 -3.19 -5.90 17.31
CA LEU A 239 -4.51 -5.99 17.93
C LEU A 239 -5.29 -7.23 17.47
N CYS A 240 -5.17 -7.57 16.19
CA CYS A 240 -6.08 -8.52 15.55
C CYS A 240 -5.53 -9.96 15.48
N ILE A 241 -4.21 -10.15 15.45
CA ILE A 241 -3.62 -11.48 15.32
C ILE A 241 -3.39 -12.06 16.71
N GLN A 242 -4.22 -13.04 17.09
CA GLN A 242 -4.15 -13.67 18.41
C GLN A 242 -3.00 -14.68 18.50
N THR A 243 -2.67 -15.30 17.37
CA THR A 243 -1.59 -16.30 17.28
C THR A 243 -0.46 -15.74 16.45
N LYS A 244 0.57 -15.20 17.10
CA LYS A 244 1.76 -14.68 16.39
C LYS A 244 2.37 -15.82 15.57
N PRO A 245 2.42 -15.75 14.22
CA PRO A 245 3.09 -16.78 13.42
C PRO A 245 4.56 -16.93 13.83
N LEU A 246 5.06 -18.16 13.74
CA LEU A 246 6.40 -18.61 14.17
C LEU A 246 7.58 -17.81 13.58
N GLN A 247 7.35 -17.00 12.55
CA GLN A 247 8.38 -16.19 11.90
C GLN A 247 8.13 -14.71 12.23
N GLY A 248 8.86 -14.18 13.21
CA GLY A 248 8.73 -12.84 13.79
C GLY A 248 9.06 -11.64 12.87
N LEU A 249 8.60 -11.65 11.61
CA LEU A 249 8.80 -10.58 10.64
C LEU A 249 7.47 -9.99 10.16
N LEU A 250 6.58 -9.66 11.11
CA LEU A 250 5.22 -9.22 10.80
C LEU A 250 5.04 -7.72 10.78
N THR A 251 5.90 -6.96 11.45
CA THR A 251 5.72 -5.51 11.54
C THR A 251 6.47 -4.81 10.41
N MET A 252 5.84 -3.80 9.82
CA MET A 252 6.45 -2.84 8.90
C MET A 252 7.72 -2.25 9.52
N ASP A 253 7.73 -2.00 10.83
CA ASP A 253 8.92 -1.61 11.58
C ASP A 253 10.10 -2.59 11.41
N SER A 254 9.84 -3.90 11.58
CA SER A 254 10.85 -4.95 11.39
C SER A 254 11.31 -5.02 9.93
N LEU A 255 10.41 -4.78 8.97
CA LEU A 255 10.74 -4.80 7.54
C LEU A 255 11.68 -3.66 7.17
N VAL A 256 11.33 -2.45 7.61
CA VAL A 256 12.15 -1.25 7.43
C VAL A 256 13.52 -1.45 8.06
N THR A 257 13.56 -1.96 9.29
CA THR A 257 14.80 -2.20 10.02
C THR A 257 15.68 -3.24 9.31
N LEU A 258 15.10 -4.36 8.88
CA LEU A 258 15.82 -5.39 8.13
C LEU A 258 16.32 -4.86 6.78
N GLY A 259 15.50 -4.12 6.04
CA GLY A 259 15.85 -3.52 4.76
C GLY A 259 17.00 -2.54 4.91
N CYS A 260 16.90 -1.60 5.85
CA CYS A 260 17.95 -0.64 6.17
C CYS A 260 19.25 -1.34 6.58
N LYS A 261 19.18 -2.34 7.47
CA LYS A 261 20.34 -3.15 7.88
C LYS A 261 20.98 -3.84 6.69
N THR A 262 20.19 -4.36 5.75
CA THR A 262 20.68 -5.04 4.55
C THR A 262 21.39 -4.07 3.61
N ILE A 263 20.81 -2.90 3.35
CA ILE A 263 21.43 -1.83 2.55
C ILE A 263 22.76 -1.39 3.17
N LEU A 264 22.80 -1.15 4.48
CA LEU A 264 24.00 -0.70 5.18
C LEU A 264 25.09 -1.79 5.26
N LYS A 265 24.70 -3.06 5.39
CA LYS A 265 25.62 -4.21 5.44
C LYS A 265 26.23 -4.50 4.07
N HIS A 266 25.42 -4.58 3.03
CA HIS A 266 25.87 -5.01 1.70
C HIS A 266 26.37 -3.87 0.82
N ARG A 267 25.98 -2.61 1.13
CA ARG A 267 26.46 -1.39 0.46
C ARG A 267 26.40 -1.50 -1.07
N ASN A 268 25.33 -2.07 -1.60
CA ASN A 268 25.15 -2.24 -3.04
C ASN A 268 23.75 -1.77 -3.49
N GLU A 269 23.67 -1.42 -4.78
CA GLU A 269 22.43 -0.95 -5.40
C GLU A 269 21.39 -2.08 -5.58
N GLN A 270 21.84 -3.34 -5.57
CA GLN A 270 20.94 -4.49 -5.63
C GLN A 270 20.05 -4.57 -4.38
N SER A 271 20.61 -4.41 -3.17
CA SER A 271 19.84 -4.42 -1.92
C SER A 271 18.82 -3.28 -1.84
N LYS A 272 19.17 -2.09 -2.38
CA LYS A 272 18.21 -1.00 -2.52
C LYS A 272 17.07 -1.38 -3.46
N THR A 273 17.41 -1.94 -4.62
CA THR A 273 16.44 -2.36 -5.64
C THR A 273 15.49 -3.44 -5.10
N GLU A 274 16.00 -4.43 -4.37
CA GLU A 274 15.19 -5.47 -3.74
C GLU A 274 14.24 -4.91 -2.68
N LEU A 275 14.70 -3.96 -1.85
CA LEU A 275 13.85 -3.30 -0.86
C LEU A 275 12.75 -2.46 -1.51
N ILE A 276 13.08 -1.72 -2.58
CA ILE A 276 12.09 -0.96 -3.36
C ILE A 276 11.05 -1.90 -3.96
N ARG A 277 11.48 -2.99 -4.61
CA ARG A 277 10.57 -4.00 -5.18
C ARG A 277 9.64 -4.58 -4.12
N ALA A 278 10.17 -4.88 -2.93
CA ALA A 278 9.37 -5.35 -1.80
C ALA A 278 8.31 -4.33 -1.35
N PHE A 279 8.66 -3.05 -1.22
CA PHE A 279 7.68 -2.03 -0.82
C PHE A 279 6.62 -1.78 -1.88
N VAL A 280 6.98 -1.72 -3.16
CA VAL A 280 6.01 -1.60 -4.26
C VAL A 280 5.04 -2.77 -4.26
N MET A 281 5.54 -3.98 -4.01
CA MET A 281 4.72 -5.19 -3.90
C MET A 281 3.72 -5.12 -2.73
N VAL A 282 4.18 -4.72 -1.54
CA VAL A 282 3.29 -4.50 -0.39
C VAL A 282 2.27 -3.41 -0.68
N GLY A 283 2.67 -2.31 -1.32
CA GLY A 283 1.77 -1.24 -1.75
C GLY A 283 0.68 -1.75 -2.70
N ASN A 284 1.06 -2.51 -3.72
CA ASN A 284 0.13 -3.12 -4.67
C ASN A 284 -0.80 -4.16 -4.02
N TYR A 285 -0.34 -4.86 -2.99
CA TYR A 285 -1.16 -5.77 -2.20
C TYR A 285 -2.20 -5.02 -1.36
N VAL A 286 -1.79 -3.99 -0.63
CA VAL A 286 -2.70 -3.11 0.13
C VAL A 286 -3.72 -2.45 -0.80
N ASP A 287 -3.27 -2.03 -1.99
CA ASP A 287 -4.13 -1.46 -3.01
C ASP A 287 -5.18 -2.44 -3.51
N ALA A 288 -4.80 -3.70 -3.74
CA ALA A 288 -5.71 -4.75 -4.16
C ALA A 288 -6.82 -5.01 -3.12
N LEU A 289 -6.47 -4.97 -1.83
CA LEU A 289 -7.44 -5.08 -0.74
C LEU A 289 -8.42 -3.90 -0.74
N SER A 290 -7.91 -2.68 -0.98
CA SER A 290 -8.74 -1.46 -1.01
C SER A 290 -9.54 -1.28 -2.30
N ASP A 291 -9.09 -1.83 -3.43
CA ASP A 291 -9.75 -1.68 -4.75
C ASP A 291 -11.20 -2.15 -4.70
N ARG A 292 -11.43 -3.25 -3.98
CA ARG A 292 -12.75 -3.86 -3.83
C ARG A 292 -13.73 -2.93 -3.14
N SER A 293 -13.28 -2.23 -2.10
CA SER A 293 -14.09 -1.21 -1.42
C SER A 293 -14.43 -0.02 -2.33
N SER A 294 -13.58 0.28 -3.33
CA SER A 294 -13.88 1.34 -4.30
C SER A 294 -14.95 0.96 -5.34
N ARG A 295 -15.35 -0.32 -5.43
CA ARG A 295 -16.42 -0.74 -6.35
C ARG A 295 -17.75 -0.07 -6.02
N PHE A 296 -18.01 0.26 -4.77
CA PHE A 296 -19.22 1.00 -4.36
C PHE A 296 -19.32 2.40 -4.96
N CYS A 297 -18.22 2.92 -5.52
CA CYS A 297 -18.23 4.19 -6.25
C CYS A 297 -18.80 4.10 -7.65
N GLY A 298 -18.99 2.90 -8.18
CA GLY A 298 -19.65 2.66 -9.45
C GLY A 298 -19.08 3.37 -10.69
N PRO A 299 -17.79 3.76 -10.83
CA PRO A 299 -17.33 4.41 -12.07
C PRO A 299 -17.32 3.46 -13.31
N HIS A 300 -17.59 2.18 -13.07
CA HIS A 300 -17.75 1.12 -14.07
C HIS A 300 -19.22 0.83 -14.40
N CYS A 301 -20.11 1.36 -13.57
CA CYS A 301 -21.52 1.56 -13.86
C CYS A 301 -21.66 2.98 -14.47
#